data_AF-A0A925QCJ7-F1
#
_entry.id   AF-A0A925QCJ7-F1
#
_cell.length_a   1.000
_cell.length_b   1.000
_cell.length_c   1.000
_cell.angle_alpha   90.00
_cell.angle_beta   90.00
_cell.angle_gamma   90.00
#
_symmetry.space_group_name_H-M   'P 1'
#
loop_
_entity.id
_entity.type
_entity.pdbx_description
1 polymer ?
#
loop_
_entity_poly.entity_id
_entity_poly.type
_entity_poly.pdbx_seq_one_letter_code
_entity_poly.pdbx_strand_id
1 'polypeptide(L)'
;MKHFATNSRSAALISFILALPLAILFPIAVFEIEPFNTLLKRLLTGSDGYQINALGRGVEGVAMLLLPVAFIVNLVPIVRNLRAGNSITATPINLSLAAALLLFVAVTWGWALVDQIPCFMGVPNCD
;
A
#
# COMPACT_ATOMS: atom_id res chain seq x y z
N MET A 1 12.15 19.83 4.65
CA MET A 1 11.96 18.35 4.56
C MET A 1 13.21 17.51 4.85
N LYS A 2 14.45 18.03 4.86
CA LYS A 2 15.68 17.22 5.01
C LYS A 2 15.83 16.47 6.36
N HIS A 3 15.21 16.94 7.44
CA HIS A 3 15.39 16.39 8.80
C HIS A 3 14.56 15.14 9.12
N PHE A 4 13.45 14.86 8.43
CA PHE A 4 12.64 13.67 8.74
C PHE A 4 13.26 12.37 8.21
N ALA A 5 14.04 12.44 7.13
CA ALA A 5 14.66 11.27 6.51
C ALA A 5 16.03 10.90 7.12
N THR A 6 16.53 11.64 8.11
CA THR A 6 17.84 11.36 8.74
C THR A 6 17.77 10.36 9.88
N ASN A 7 16.59 10.18 10.50
CA ASN A 7 16.41 9.21 11.57
C ASN A 7 15.71 7.95 11.04
N SER A 8 16.39 6.80 11.12
CA SER A 8 15.87 5.50 10.65
C SER A 8 14.55 5.11 11.32
N ARG A 9 14.36 5.46 12.60
CA ARG A 9 13.11 5.20 13.33
C ARG A 9 11.96 6.05 12.81
N SER A 10 12.21 7.32 12.50
CA SER A 10 11.19 8.21 11.94
C SER A 10 10.76 7.74 10.56
N ALA A 11 11.71 7.34 9.71
CA ALA A 11 11.40 6.78 8.40
C ALA A 11 10.54 5.50 8.50
N ALA A 12 10.86 4.60 9.44
CA ALA A 12 10.06 3.40 9.68
C ALA A 12 8.63 3.73 10.13
N LEU A 13 8.48 4.66 11.09
CA LEU A 13 7.16 5.11 11.56
C LEU A 13 6.33 5.77 10.46
N ILE A 14 6.93 6.66 9.67
CA ILE A 14 6.25 7.32 8.55
C ILE A 14 5.81 6.28 7.53
N SER A 15 6.69 5.34 7.18
CA SER A 15 6.37 4.28 6.21
C SER A 15 5.25 3.38 6.73
N PHE A 16 5.27 3.03 8.02
CA PHE A 16 4.19 2.29 8.65
C PHE A 16 2.85 3.03 8.60
N ILE A 17 2.85 4.32 8.94
CA ILE A 17 1.64 5.17 8.88
C ILE A 17 1.12 5.28 7.44
N LEU A 18 2.00 5.43 6.45
CA LEU A 18 1.61 5.51 5.04
C LEU A 18 1.03 4.20 4.51
N ALA A 19 1.49 3.05 4.99
CA ALA A 19 0.95 1.74 4.60
C ALA A 19 -0.35 1.38 5.34
N LEU A 20 -0.64 2.03 6.47
CA LEU A 20 -1.74 1.71 7.37
C LEU A 20 -3.13 1.76 6.70
N PRO A 21 -3.48 2.76 5.86
CA PRO A 21 -4.78 2.79 5.19
C PRO A 21 -5.03 1.53 4.37
N LEU A 22 -4.07 1.11 3.54
CA LEU A 22 -4.23 -0.10 2.73
C LEU A 22 -4.22 -1.36 3.60
N ALA A 23 -3.35 -1.41 4.62
CA ALA A 23 -3.26 -2.54 5.54
C ALA A 23 -4.55 -2.74 6.37
N ILE A 24 -5.37 -1.69 6.55
CA ILE A 24 -6.68 -1.78 7.21
C ILE A 24 -7.79 -2.06 6.20
N LEU A 25 -7.82 -1.34 5.06
CA LEU A 25 -8.86 -1.49 4.05
C LEU A 25 -8.87 -2.90 3.44
N PHE A 26 -7.68 -3.43 3.13
CA PHE A 26 -7.53 -4.73 2.49
C PHE A 26 -8.16 -5.89 3.28
N PRO A 27 -7.81 -6.14 4.57
CA PRO A 27 -8.43 -7.23 5.32
C PRO A 27 -9.92 -6.99 5.60
N ILE A 28 -10.37 -5.74 5.78
CA ILE A 28 -11.82 -5.48 5.94
C ILE A 28 -12.58 -5.91 4.68
N ALA A 29 -12.04 -5.60 3.50
CA ALA A 29 -12.64 -5.98 2.22
C ALA A 29 -12.57 -7.50 1.98
N VAL A 30 -11.42 -8.13 2.25
CA VAL A 30 -11.19 -9.56 1.98
C VAL A 30 -11.95 -10.48 2.94
N PHE A 31 -11.97 -10.14 4.23
CA PHE A 31 -12.61 -10.95 5.27
C PHE A 31 -14.03 -10.51 5.61
N GLU A 32 -14.57 -9.52 4.89
CA GLU A 32 -15.90 -8.95 5.10
C GLU A 32 -16.23 -8.60 6.56
N ILE A 33 -15.27 -8.00 7.27
CA ILE A 33 -15.37 -7.76 8.72
C ILE A 33 -16.50 -6.77 9.03
N GLU A 34 -17.59 -7.24 9.64
CA GLU A 34 -18.68 -6.40 10.15
C GLU A 34 -18.30 -5.69 11.47
N PRO A 35 -18.79 -4.47 11.74
CA PRO A 35 -19.69 -3.63 10.92
C PRO A 35 -18.95 -2.77 9.89
N PHE A 36 -17.61 -2.85 9.86
CA PHE A 36 -16.77 -1.97 9.05
C PHE A 36 -17.02 -2.16 7.56
N ASN A 37 -17.21 -3.38 7.09
CA ASN A 37 -17.51 -3.67 5.68
C ASN A 37 -18.80 -2.95 5.22
N THR A 38 -19.86 -2.98 6.03
CA THR A 38 -21.12 -2.29 5.73
C THR A 38 -20.93 -0.77 5.64
N LEU A 39 -20.16 -0.20 6.57
CA LEU A 39 -19.82 1.22 6.54
C LEU A 39 -18.96 1.58 5.33
N LEU A 40 -18.00 0.73 4.98
CA LEU A 40 -17.13 0.91 3.81
C LEU A 40 -17.93 0.87 2.52
N LYS A 41 -18.77 -0.15 2.33
CA LYS A 41 -19.68 -0.28 1.17
C LYS A 41 -20.55 0.97 1.08
N ARG A 42 -21.18 1.42 2.16
CA ARG A 42 -22.03 2.63 2.16
C ARG A 42 -21.29 3.92 1.78
N LEU A 43 -20.00 4.04 2.09
CA LEU A 43 -19.19 5.22 1.77
C LEU A 43 -18.59 5.15 0.36
N LEU A 44 -18.12 3.98 -0.06
CA LEU A 44 -17.30 3.81 -1.27
C LEU A 44 -18.08 3.25 -2.47
N THR A 45 -19.31 2.76 -2.28
CA THR A 45 -20.19 2.32 -3.38
C THR A 45 -21.33 3.30 -3.64
N GLY A 46 -21.89 3.25 -4.85
CA GLY A 46 -23.04 4.05 -5.28
C GLY A 46 -24.37 3.58 -4.67
N SER A 47 -25.49 4.14 -5.14
CA SER A 47 -26.84 3.75 -4.68
C SER A 47 -27.14 2.26 -4.84
N ASP A 48 -26.49 1.65 -5.81
CA ASP A 48 -26.76 0.27 -6.23
C ASP A 48 -25.97 -0.74 -5.37
N GLY A 49 -25.09 -0.26 -4.48
CA GLY A 49 -24.29 -1.07 -3.55
C GLY A 49 -23.20 -1.94 -4.21
N TYR A 50 -23.22 -2.07 -5.53
CA TYR A 50 -22.27 -2.88 -6.30
C TYR A 50 -21.18 -2.06 -6.99
N GLN A 51 -21.53 -0.90 -7.55
CA GLN A 51 -20.55 -0.08 -8.25
C GLN A 51 -19.77 0.83 -7.31
N ILE A 52 -18.45 0.80 -7.41
CA ILE A 52 -17.56 1.71 -6.69
C ILE A 52 -17.78 3.14 -7.22
N ASN A 53 -18.14 4.05 -6.32
CA ASN A 53 -18.36 5.45 -6.65
C ASN A 53 -17.01 6.17 -6.92
N ALA A 54 -17.06 7.40 -7.45
CA ALA A 54 -15.84 8.16 -7.78
C ALA A 54 -14.91 8.35 -6.56
N LEU A 55 -15.47 8.47 -5.36
CA LEU A 55 -14.72 8.56 -4.11
C LEU A 55 -14.00 7.25 -3.80
N GLY A 56 -14.67 6.11 -3.92
CA GLY A 56 -14.11 4.77 -3.72
C GLY A 56 -12.92 4.52 -4.63
N ARG A 57 -13.06 4.82 -5.93
CA ARG A 57 -11.96 4.71 -6.90
C ARG A 57 -10.77 5.60 -6.53
N GLY A 58 -11.05 6.83 -6.10
CA GLY A 58 -10.02 7.77 -5.65
C GLY A 58 -9.30 7.29 -4.39
N VAL A 59 -10.03 6.82 -3.39
CA VAL A 59 -9.49 6.30 -2.12
C VAL A 59 -8.63 5.06 -2.36
N GLU A 60 -9.11 4.12 -3.16
CA GLU A 60 -8.37 2.91 -3.53
C GLU A 60 -7.09 3.25 -4.29
N GLY A 61 -7.16 4.09 -5.32
CA GLY A 61 -6.00 4.51 -6.08
C GLY A 61 -4.94 5.23 -5.22
N VAL A 62 -5.38 6.14 -4.34
CA VAL A 62 -4.46 6.81 -3.40
C VAL A 62 -3.86 5.80 -2.42
N ALA A 63 -4.65 4.90 -1.85
CA ALA A 63 -4.17 3.87 -0.93
C ALA A 63 -3.14 2.95 -1.59
N MET A 64 -3.36 2.55 -2.85
CA MET A 64 -2.40 1.78 -3.63
C MET A 64 -1.09 2.54 -3.90
N LEU A 65 -1.18 3.83 -4.20
CA LEU A 65 0.00 4.68 -4.46
C LEU A 65 0.80 5.02 -3.18
N LEU A 66 0.15 5.06 -2.02
CA LEU A 66 0.84 5.27 -0.74
C LEU A 66 1.82 4.13 -0.41
N LEU A 67 1.56 2.92 -0.91
CA LEU A 67 2.39 1.74 -0.64
C LEU A 67 3.81 1.82 -1.21
N PRO A 68 4.03 2.09 -2.53
CA PRO A 68 5.38 2.29 -3.06
C PRO A 68 6.06 3.51 -2.43
N VAL A 69 5.30 4.57 -2.09
CA VAL A 69 5.87 5.72 -1.37
C VAL A 69 6.38 5.32 0.01
N ALA A 70 5.60 4.55 0.78
CA ALA A 70 6.01 4.01 2.07
C ALA A 70 7.29 3.16 1.93
N PHE A 71 7.34 2.30 0.91
CA PHE A 71 8.52 1.48 0.63
C PHE A 71 9.76 2.34 0.34
N ILE A 72 9.65 3.34 -0.53
CA ILE A 72 10.75 4.25 -0.87
C ILE A 72 11.23 5.01 0.37
N VAL A 73 10.31 5.56 1.18
CA VAL A 73 10.66 6.27 2.42
C VAL A 73 11.45 5.37 3.37
N ASN A 74 11.05 4.11 3.52
CA ASN A 74 11.74 3.15 4.36
C ASN A 74 13.13 2.75 3.82
N LEU A 75 13.31 2.75 2.49
CA LEU A 75 14.59 2.43 1.85
C LEU A 75 15.65 3.52 2.02
N VAL A 76 15.25 4.80 2.13
CA VAL A 76 16.19 5.93 2.25
C VAL A 76 17.28 5.72 3.31
N PRO A 77 16.97 5.39 4.59
CA PRO A 77 18.00 5.15 5.60
C PRO A 77 18.89 3.94 5.29
N ILE A 78 18.35 2.88 4.67
CA ILE A 78 19.12 1.68 4.30
C ILE A 78 20.17 2.04 3.24
N VAL A 79 19.76 2.74 2.17
CA VAL A 79 20.66 3.17 1.10
C VAL A 79 21.73 4.13 1.62
N ARG A 80 21.39 5.01 2.57
CA ARG A 80 22.37 5.91 3.21
C ARG A 80 23.41 5.15 4.02
N ASN A 81 22.98 4.16 4.82
CA ASN A 81 23.90 3.33 5.58
C ASN A 81 24.86 2.55 4.67
N LEU A 82 24.34 2.00 3.57
CA LEU A 82 25.16 1.33 2.56
C LEU A 82 26.19 2.27 1.92
N ARG A 83 25.80 3.50 1.59
CA ARG A 83 26.73 4.52 1.05
C ARG A 83 27.79 4.95 2.05
N ALA A 84 27.51 4.87 3.36
CA ALA A 84 28.50 5.13 4.41
C ALA A 84 29.49 3.96 4.60
N GLY A 85 29.37 2.87 3.84
CA GLY A 85 30.21 1.69 3.95
C GLY A 85 29.78 0.71 5.04
N ASN A 86 28.60 0.93 5.66
CA ASN A 86 28.07 0.02 6.66
C ASN A 86 27.35 -1.17 6.02
N SER A 87 27.27 -2.29 6.74
CA SER A 87 26.47 -3.45 6.35
C SER A 87 24.96 -3.13 6.33
N ILE A 88 24.23 -3.81 5.43
CA ILE A 88 22.76 -3.79 5.34
C ILE A 88 22.12 -4.20 6.68
N THR A 89 22.79 -5.09 7.42
CA THR A 89 22.32 -5.61 8.72
C THR A 89 22.40 -4.60 9.87
N ALA A 90 22.96 -3.40 9.65
CA ALA A 90 23.05 -2.36 10.67
C ALA A 90 21.67 -1.79 11.08
N THR A 91 20.63 -1.96 10.24
CA THR A 91 19.26 -1.51 10.53
C THR A 91 18.25 -2.65 10.28
N PRO A 92 18.19 -3.65 11.16
CA PRO A 92 17.37 -4.85 10.95
C PRO A 92 15.87 -4.55 10.91
N ILE A 93 15.40 -3.55 11.69
CA ILE A 93 13.99 -3.14 11.74
C ILE A 93 13.54 -2.55 10.40
N ASN A 94 14.33 -1.63 9.83
CA ASN A 94 13.99 -1.04 8.53
C ASN A 94 14.07 -2.09 7.43
N LEU A 95 15.03 -3.02 7.50
CA LEU A 95 15.17 -4.10 6.53
C LEU A 95 13.97 -5.05 6.56
N SER A 96 13.53 -5.50 7.74
CA SER A 96 12.36 -6.37 7.88
C SER A 96 11.09 -5.66 7.42
N LEU A 97 10.91 -4.39 7.78
CA LEU A 97 9.78 -3.58 7.31
C LEU A 97 9.82 -3.38 5.79
N ALA A 98 11.01 -3.19 5.19
CA ALA A 98 11.15 -3.04 3.74
C ALA A 98 10.78 -4.34 3.02
N ALA A 99 11.22 -5.49 3.54
CA ALA A 99 10.84 -6.79 3.00
C ALA A 99 9.32 -7.03 3.07
N ALA A 100 8.70 -6.70 4.21
CA ALA A 100 7.25 -6.81 4.37
C ALA A 100 6.48 -5.88 3.41
N LEU A 101 6.90 -4.62 3.30
CA LEU A 101 6.30 -3.66 2.36
C LEU A 101 6.48 -4.10 0.91
N LEU A 102 7.65 -4.62 0.53
CA LEU A 102 7.91 -5.11 -0.82
C LEU A 102 7.00 -6.29 -1.16
N LEU A 103 6.86 -7.25 -0.25
CA LEU A 103 5.94 -8.38 -0.43
C LEU A 103 4.50 -7.88 -0.60
N PHE A 104 4.08 -6.92 0.23
CA PHE A 104 2.73 -6.39 0.17
C PHE A 104 2.48 -5.61 -1.13
N VAL A 105 3.45 -4.82 -1.60
CA VAL A 105 3.42 -4.19 -2.94
C VAL A 105 3.30 -5.24 -4.03
N ALA A 106 4.14 -6.27 -4.01
CA ALA A 106 4.13 -7.32 -5.02
C ALA A 106 2.79 -8.08 -5.09
N VAL A 107 2.20 -8.41 -3.94
CA VAL A 107 0.90 -9.11 -3.88
C VAL A 107 -0.23 -8.20 -4.37
N THR A 108 -0.33 -6.98 -3.86
CA THR A 108 -1.42 -6.05 -4.18
C THR A 108 -1.39 -5.60 -5.65
N TRP A 109 -0.22 -5.20 -6.14
CA TRP A 109 -0.06 -4.83 -7.55
C TRP A 109 -0.12 -6.03 -8.48
N GLY A 110 0.43 -7.18 -8.07
CA GLY A 110 0.33 -8.41 -8.84
C GLY A 110 -1.12 -8.84 -9.03
N TRP A 111 -1.93 -8.79 -7.97
CA TRP A 111 -3.36 -9.07 -8.03
C TRP A 111 -4.10 -8.10 -8.95
N ALA A 112 -3.87 -6.79 -8.79
CA ALA A 112 -4.49 -5.79 -9.65
C ALA A 112 -4.10 -5.96 -11.12
N LEU A 113 -2.85 -6.31 -11.43
CA LEU A 113 -2.43 -6.59 -12.80
C LEU A 113 -3.13 -7.83 -13.36
N VAL A 114 -3.24 -8.91 -12.59
CA VAL A 114 -3.94 -10.13 -13.01
C VAL A 114 -5.41 -9.84 -13.33
N ASP A 115 -6.05 -9.01 -12.51
CA ASP A 115 -7.44 -8.60 -12.71
C ASP A 115 -7.64 -7.74 -13.97
N GLN A 116 -6.67 -6.87 -14.29
CA GLN A 116 -6.77 -5.94 -15.42
C GLN A 116 -6.25 -6.51 -16.75
N ILE A 117 -5.42 -7.57 -16.74
CA ILE A 117 -4.86 -8.20 -17.95
C ILE A 117 -5.94 -8.64 -18.97
N PRO A 118 -7.03 -9.32 -18.57
CA PRO A 118 -8.10 -9.71 -19.50
C PRO A 118 -8.70 -8.51 -20.25
N CYS A 119 -8.80 -7.37 -19.57
CA CYS A 119 -9.36 -6.15 -20.12
C CYS A 119 -8.42 -5.53 -21.16
N PHE A 120 -7.10 -5.60 -20.95
CA PHE A 120 -6.12 -5.23 -21.97
C PHE A 120 -6.12 -6.15 -23.20
N MET A 121 -6.53 -7.41 -23.05
CA MET A 121 -6.64 -8.36 -24.16
C MET A 121 -7.96 -8.21 -24.96
N GLY A 122 -8.81 -7.24 -24.60
CA GLY A 122 -10.06 -6.97 -25.32
C GLY A 122 -11.16 -7.99 -25.03
N VAL A 123 -11.12 -8.66 -23.88
CA VAL A 123 -12.24 -9.51 -23.44
C VAL A 123 -13.45 -8.62 -23.17
N PRO A 124 -14.62 -8.88 -23.81
CA PRO A 124 -15.83 -8.09 -23.58
C PRO A 124 -16.36 -8.26 -22.15
N ASN A 125 -17.03 -7.22 -21.62
CA ASN A 125 -17.60 -7.12 -20.26
C ASN A 125 -16.57 -7.01 -19.11
N CYS A 126 -15.46 -6.33 -19.36
CA CYS A 126 -14.58 -5.78 -18.32
C CYS A 126 -15.09 -4.39 -17.88
N ASP A 127 -16.20 -4.35 -17.15
CA ASP A 127 -16.76 -3.12 -16.55
C ASP A 127 -16.89 -3.26 -15.03
#